data_AF-A0A1G7SW43-F1
#
_entry.id   AF-A0A1G7SW43-F1
#
_cell.length_a   1.000
_cell.length_b   1.000
_cell.length_c   1.000
_cell.angle_alpha   90.00
_cell.angle_beta   90.00
_cell.angle_gamma   90.00
#
_symmetry.space_group_name_H-M   'P 1'
#
loop_
_entity.id
_entity.type
_entity.pdbx_description
1 polymer ?
#
loop_
_entity_poly.entity_id
_entity_poly.type
_entity_poly.pdbx_seq_one_letter_code
_entity_poly.pdbx_strand_id
1 'polypeptide(L)'
;MHSLQDKINRLAAFLSITIIFLSLGLTLYLNHLATENDLKIEKSPSNNPVITNDLPVMKNETPKDKSLNHQENTFTHLLAQYDKEGASVQQIHQSINEIIRSDYQGNILSAKSDILRALNDSQMNIENMGTLFLPDQPAAASQNSYLQLDVPLILQKSPLYSNIDYGVSKEDTLADNGCAIVSLAMVYSYISNRTVEPEEVLEWSGRDYFVENQGTSWTIFSDYAVDHGFNFYNHGNNFYSAMEAVQNGQVVIASVEPGFFTDVGHIIVIRGYEPGYVYVNDPNDNPEKMYSFQPIDENVLLDEGLNYWSFYKD
;
A
#
# COMPACT_ATOMS: atom_id res chain seq x y z
N MET A 1 -60.72 -8.88 14.12
CA MET A 1 -59.53 -8.64 13.27
C MET A 1 -59.34 -7.18 12.85
N HIS A 2 -60.38 -6.44 12.42
CA HIS A 2 -60.24 -5.03 12.00
C HIS A 2 -59.60 -4.07 13.03
N SER A 3 -59.94 -4.21 14.32
CA SER A 3 -59.45 -3.30 15.38
C SER A 3 -57.95 -3.38 15.68
N LEU A 4 -57.28 -4.50 15.35
CA LEU A 4 -55.85 -4.68 15.62
C LEU A 4 -55.00 -4.04 14.51
N GLN A 5 -55.44 -4.19 13.25
CA GLN A 5 -54.78 -3.59 12.10
C GLN A 5 -54.77 -2.05 12.18
N ASP A 6 -55.88 -1.44 12.64
CA ASP A 6 -55.96 0.01 12.82
C ASP A 6 -55.02 0.53 13.91
N LYS A 7 -54.79 -0.25 14.98
CA LYS A 7 -53.83 0.10 16.02
C LYS A 7 -52.39 0.03 15.51
N ILE A 8 -52.06 -0.98 14.72
CA ILE A 8 -50.73 -1.14 14.10
C ILE A 8 -50.46 0.00 13.11
N ASN A 9 -51.45 0.35 12.27
CA ASN A 9 -51.30 1.45 11.30
C ASN A 9 -51.14 2.81 11.99
N ARG A 10 -51.85 3.06 13.09
CA ARG A 10 -51.67 4.28 13.89
C ARG A 10 -50.30 4.34 14.57
N LEU A 11 -49.79 3.22 15.07
CA LEU A 11 -48.46 3.13 15.68
C LEU A 11 -47.36 3.38 14.63
N ALA A 12 -47.49 2.77 13.46
CA ALA A 12 -46.56 2.98 12.34
C ALA A 12 -46.56 4.45 11.88
N ALA A 13 -47.74 5.07 11.73
CA ALA A 13 -47.83 6.49 11.39
C ALA A 13 -47.17 7.40 12.45
N PHE A 14 -47.33 7.07 13.74
CA PHE A 14 -46.71 7.82 14.83
C PHE A 14 -45.17 7.68 14.83
N LEU A 15 -44.65 6.47 14.61
CA LEU A 15 -43.22 6.20 14.44
C LEU A 15 -42.64 6.96 13.24
N SER A 16 -43.30 6.92 12.08
CA SER A 16 -42.86 7.64 10.88
C SER A 16 -42.82 9.16 11.08
N ILE A 17 -43.83 9.74 11.75
CA ILE A 17 -43.84 11.16 12.09
C ILE A 17 -42.68 11.51 13.04
N THR A 18 -42.41 10.65 14.02
CA THR A 18 -41.30 10.85 14.97
C THR A 18 -39.94 10.82 14.27
N ILE A 19 -39.73 9.91 13.32
CA ILE A 19 -38.50 9.83 12.51
C ILE A 19 -38.32 11.10 11.66
N ILE A 20 -39.40 11.64 11.08
CA ILE A 20 -39.34 12.88 10.29
C ILE A 20 -38.95 14.08 11.17
N PHE A 21 -39.47 14.17 12.40
CA PHE A 21 -39.07 15.24 13.32
C PHE A 21 -37.62 15.11 13.80
N LEU A 22 -37.14 13.88 14.03
CA LEU A 22 -35.74 13.61 14.37
C LEU A 22 -34.80 13.97 13.23
N SER A 23 -35.14 13.59 11.98
CA SER A 23 -34.31 13.91 10.82
C SER A 23 -34.28 15.42 10.54
N LEU A 24 -35.43 16.10 10.65
CA LEU A 24 -35.48 17.56 10.50
C LEU A 24 -34.68 18.27 11.61
N GLY A 25 -34.77 17.78 12.85
CA GLY A 25 -33.97 18.28 13.98
C GLY A 25 -32.47 18.10 13.76
N LEU A 26 -32.04 16.93 13.28
CA LEU A 26 -30.64 16.66 12.96
C LEU A 26 -30.13 17.56 11.84
N THR A 27 -30.91 17.74 10.77
CA THR A 27 -30.54 18.63 9.66
C THR A 27 -30.41 20.09 10.12
N LEU A 28 -31.34 20.58 10.94
CA LEU A 28 -31.26 21.93 11.51
C LEU A 28 -30.05 22.08 12.44
N TYR A 29 -29.73 21.06 13.23
CA TYR A 29 -28.57 21.04 14.12
C TYR A 29 -27.26 21.05 13.34
N LEU A 30 -27.13 20.23 12.29
CA LEU A 30 -25.95 20.22 11.41
C LEU A 30 -25.78 21.55 10.68
N ASN A 31 -26.88 22.16 10.21
CA ASN A 31 -26.84 23.47 9.57
C ASN A 31 -26.45 24.59 10.55
N HIS A 32 -26.85 24.47 11.83
CA HIS A 32 -26.43 25.38 12.89
C HIS A 32 -24.93 25.26 13.20
N LEU A 33 -24.38 24.04 13.27
CA LEU A 33 -22.94 23.82 13.46
C LEU A 33 -22.12 24.35 12.27
N ALA A 34 -22.61 24.17 11.05
CA ALA A 34 -21.97 24.73 9.85
C ALA A 34 -21.94 26.26 9.89
N THR A 35 -23.07 26.90 10.24
CA THR A 35 -23.12 28.37 10.39
C THR A 35 -22.27 28.89 11.55
N GLU A 36 -22.14 28.17 12.67
CA GLU A 36 -21.21 28.54 13.75
C GLU A 36 -19.74 28.43 13.32
N ASN A 37 -19.39 27.44 12.50
CA ASN A 37 -18.04 27.32 11.94
C ASN A 37 -17.73 28.43 10.94
N ASP A 38 -18.66 28.77 10.04
CA ASP A 38 -18.48 29.89 9.11
C ASP A 38 -18.35 31.24 9.84
N LEU A 39 -19.13 31.45 10.91
CA LEU A 39 -19.05 32.65 11.75
C LEU A 39 -17.74 32.73 12.57
N LYS A 40 -17.07 31.60 12.84
CA LYS A 40 -15.74 31.57 13.48
C LYS A 40 -14.63 31.93 12.49
N ILE A 41 -14.79 31.57 11.22
CA ILE A 41 -13.83 31.92 10.15
C ILE A 41 -13.89 33.44 9.86
N GLU A 42 -15.08 34.05 9.91
CA GLU A 42 -15.27 35.47 9.57
C GLU A 42 -14.90 36.45 10.71
N LYS A 43 -14.76 35.99 11.96
CA LYS A 43 -14.52 36.86 13.14
C LYS A 43 -13.06 36.95 13.62
N SER A 44 -12.08 36.43 12.87
CA SER A 44 -10.67 36.65 13.20
C SER A 44 -10.21 38.04 12.70
N PRO A 45 -9.81 38.98 13.58
CA PRO A 45 -9.57 40.36 13.18
C PRO A 45 -8.20 40.53 12.50
N SER A 46 -8.24 40.92 11.22
CA SER A 46 -7.17 41.62 10.52
C SER A 46 -6.96 43.01 11.15
N ASN A 47 -5.79 43.25 11.75
CA ASN A 47 -4.97 44.48 11.58
C ASN A 47 -3.87 44.57 12.64
N ASN A 48 -2.60 44.59 12.19
CA ASN A 48 -1.59 45.54 12.68
C ASN A 48 -0.39 45.65 11.72
N PRO A 49 0.35 46.78 11.76
CA PRO A 49 0.97 47.38 10.58
C PRO A 49 2.33 46.78 10.20
N VAL A 50 2.60 46.83 8.90
CA VAL A 50 3.90 46.57 8.28
C VAL A 50 4.90 47.62 8.77
N ILE A 51 5.82 47.22 9.65
CA ILE A 51 7.15 47.82 9.73
C ILE A 51 8.16 46.67 9.69
N THR A 52 8.89 46.68 8.59
CA THR A 52 10.00 45.83 8.19
C THR A 52 11.12 45.88 9.21
N ASN A 53 11.51 44.72 9.74
CA ASN A 53 12.89 44.47 10.11
C ASN A 53 13.24 43.05 9.67
N ASP A 54 14.17 43.00 8.73
CA ASP A 54 14.69 41.84 8.04
C ASP A 54 15.21 40.77 9.00
N LEU A 55 14.62 39.58 8.88
CA LEU A 55 15.28 38.30 9.12
C LEU A 55 15.17 37.51 7.81
N PRO A 56 16.21 36.73 7.45
CA PRO A 56 16.60 36.56 6.07
C PRO A 56 15.55 35.79 5.29
N VAL A 57 15.13 36.39 4.17
CA VAL A 57 14.60 35.67 3.02
C VAL A 57 15.61 34.57 2.69
N MET A 58 15.32 33.33 3.11
CA MET A 58 15.86 32.18 2.40
C MET A 58 15.30 32.33 1.00
N LYS A 59 16.15 32.84 0.12
CA LYS A 59 15.92 32.82 -1.31
C LYS A 59 15.56 31.39 -1.62
N ASN A 60 14.34 31.20 -2.13
CA ASN A 60 14.12 30.16 -3.10
C ASN A 60 15.10 30.46 -4.22
N GLU A 61 16.31 29.92 -4.08
CA GLU A 61 17.08 29.57 -5.24
C GLU A 61 16.21 28.53 -5.94
N THR A 62 15.44 29.00 -6.92
CA THR A 62 15.19 28.23 -8.12
C THR A 62 16.46 27.45 -8.37
N PRO A 63 16.43 26.10 -8.49
CA PRO A 63 17.58 25.40 -9.00
C PRO A 63 17.97 26.16 -10.26
N LYS A 64 19.18 26.74 -10.24
CA LYS A 64 19.72 27.39 -11.42
C LYS A 64 19.41 26.46 -12.57
N ASP A 65 18.78 27.01 -13.60
CA ASP A 65 18.81 26.50 -14.95
C ASP A 65 20.28 26.16 -15.26
N LYS A 66 20.69 24.95 -14.88
CA LYS A 66 21.80 24.25 -15.47
C LYS A 66 21.24 23.94 -16.83
N SER A 67 21.50 24.87 -17.74
CA SER A 67 21.51 24.66 -19.17
C SER A 67 21.63 23.18 -19.47
N LEU A 68 20.65 22.64 -20.20
CA LEU A 68 20.72 21.39 -20.97
C LEU A 68 22.17 21.00 -21.26
N ASN A 69 22.75 20.25 -20.36
CA ASN A 69 23.98 19.53 -20.57
C ASN A 69 23.57 18.12 -20.24
N HIS A 70 23.48 17.32 -21.29
CA HIS A 70 23.12 15.91 -21.28
C HIS A 70 24.25 15.13 -20.57
N GLN A 71 24.46 15.41 -19.29
CA GLN A 71 25.19 14.50 -18.42
C GLN A 71 24.23 13.34 -18.21
N GLU A 72 24.53 12.26 -18.91
CA GLU A 72 23.87 10.97 -18.77
C GLU A 72 23.69 10.67 -17.28
N ASN A 73 22.45 10.48 -16.86
CA ASN A 73 22.15 10.09 -15.49
C ASN A 73 22.85 8.75 -15.24
N THR A 74 23.55 8.60 -14.11
CA THR A 74 24.23 7.36 -13.71
C THR A 74 23.29 6.15 -13.75
N PHE A 75 22.00 6.34 -13.45
CA PHE A 75 20.98 5.30 -13.63
C PHE A 75 20.75 4.92 -15.10
N THR A 76 20.74 5.87 -16.04
CA THR A 76 20.58 5.58 -17.49
C THR A 76 21.70 4.70 -18.01
N HIS A 77 22.94 4.97 -17.60
CA HIS A 77 24.08 4.13 -17.97
C HIS A 77 23.96 2.70 -17.40
N LEU A 78 23.56 2.55 -16.13
CA LEU A 78 23.34 1.23 -15.52
C LEU A 78 22.22 0.45 -16.22
N LEU A 79 21.10 1.12 -16.55
CA LEU A 79 19.99 0.48 -17.26
C LEU A 79 20.39 0.02 -18.67
N ALA A 80 21.29 0.74 -19.35
CA ALA A 80 21.84 0.30 -20.63
C ALA A 80 22.68 -0.99 -20.50
N GLN A 81 23.41 -1.17 -19.39
CA GLN A 81 24.16 -2.40 -19.11
C GLN A 81 23.23 -3.58 -18.79
N TYR A 82 22.18 -3.33 -18.00
CA TYR A 82 21.16 -4.33 -17.72
C TYR A 82 20.51 -4.86 -19.01
N ASP A 83 20.10 -3.95 -19.90
CA ASP A 83 19.40 -4.29 -21.14
C ASP A 83 20.30 -4.99 -22.16
N LYS A 84 21.52 -4.48 -22.37
CA LYS A 84 22.37 -4.90 -23.50
C LYS A 84 23.44 -5.92 -23.15
N GLU A 85 23.90 -5.94 -21.90
CA GLU A 85 25.08 -6.72 -21.50
C GLU A 85 24.72 -7.96 -20.68
N GLY A 86 23.43 -8.15 -20.36
CA GLY A 86 22.96 -9.29 -19.58
C GLY A 86 23.48 -9.29 -18.14
N ALA A 87 23.76 -8.10 -17.59
CA ALA A 87 24.13 -7.95 -16.20
C ALA A 87 23.03 -8.55 -15.30
N SER A 88 23.43 -9.34 -14.31
CA SER A 88 22.46 -9.94 -13.39
C SER A 88 21.72 -8.86 -12.60
N VAL A 89 20.45 -9.12 -12.26
CA VAL A 89 19.63 -8.26 -11.39
C VAL A 89 20.40 -7.87 -10.13
N GLN A 90 21.14 -8.82 -9.54
CA GLN A 90 21.93 -8.60 -8.33
C GLN A 90 23.07 -7.58 -8.53
N GLN A 91 23.78 -7.62 -9.66
CA GLN A 91 24.86 -6.67 -9.95
C GLN A 91 24.33 -5.24 -10.16
N ILE A 92 23.20 -5.12 -10.86
CA ILE A 92 22.57 -3.82 -11.11
C ILE A 92 22.00 -3.26 -9.82
N HIS A 93 21.32 -4.09 -9.02
CA HIS A 93 20.80 -3.71 -7.71
C HIS A 93 21.91 -3.22 -6.77
N GLN A 94 23.07 -3.89 -6.74
CA GLN A 94 24.24 -3.43 -5.97
C GLN A 94 24.73 -2.05 -6.44
N SER A 95 24.83 -1.84 -7.76
CA SER A 95 25.28 -0.56 -8.33
C SER A 95 24.29 0.58 -8.04
N ILE A 96 22.99 0.30 -8.10
CA ILE A 96 21.92 1.23 -7.72
C ILE A 96 22.06 1.63 -6.25
N ASN A 97 22.26 0.67 -5.36
CA ASN A 97 22.45 0.94 -3.93
C ASN A 97 23.69 1.78 -3.65
N GLU A 98 24.77 1.60 -4.41
CA GLU A 98 25.96 2.44 -4.31
C GLU A 98 25.68 3.90 -4.71
N ILE A 99 24.94 4.12 -5.80
CA ILE A 99 24.51 5.46 -6.24
C ILE A 99 23.61 6.10 -5.19
N ILE A 100 22.60 5.38 -4.70
CA ILE A 100 21.69 5.89 -3.67
C ILE A 100 22.49 6.31 -2.41
N ARG A 101 23.47 5.50 -2.00
CA ARG A 101 24.34 5.83 -0.87
C ARG A 101 25.23 7.04 -1.12
N SER A 102 25.85 7.15 -2.28
CA SER A 102 26.82 8.24 -2.57
C SER A 102 26.14 9.56 -2.89
N ASP A 103 25.12 9.53 -3.73
CA ASP A 103 24.56 10.72 -4.38
C ASP A 103 23.29 11.20 -3.67
N TYR A 104 22.59 10.29 -2.99
CA TYR A 104 21.32 10.55 -2.31
C TYR A 104 21.37 10.25 -0.80
N GLN A 105 22.56 10.11 -0.22
CA GLN A 105 22.78 9.90 1.22
C GLN A 105 22.04 8.67 1.79
N GLY A 106 21.80 7.65 0.96
CA GLY A 106 21.06 6.45 1.34
C GLY A 106 19.54 6.60 1.28
N ASN A 107 19.00 7.73 0.82
CA ASN A 107 17.57 7.98 0.74
C ASN A 107 17.05 7.78 -0.69
N ILE A 108 16.49 6.60 -0.97
CA ILE A 108 15.93 6.25 -2.28
C ILE A 108 14.75 7.14 -2.70
N LEU A 109 13.94 7.63 -1.75
CA LEU A 109 12.82 8.52 -2.09
C LEU A 109 13.32 9.84 -2.69
N SER A 110 14.52 10.29 -2.29
CA SER A 110 15.17 11.45 -2.89
C SER A 110 15.72 11.17 -4.30
N ALA A 111 15.98 9.91 -4.63
CA ALA A 111 16.43 9.48 -5.96
C ALA A 111 15.28 9.25 -6.97
N LYS A 112 14.02 9.19 -6.49
CA LYS A 112 12.85 8.80 -7.28
C LYS A 112 12.72 9.56 -8.60
N SER A 113 12.86 10.89 -8.62
CA SER A 113 12.73 11.67 -9.85
C SER A 113 13.79 11.33 -10.91
N ASP A 114 15.00 10.99 -10.46
CA ASP A 114 16.11 10.65 -11.34
C ASP A 114 15.99 9.20 -11.84
N ILE A 115 15.52 8.30 -10.98
CA ILE A 115 15.17 6.92 -11.36
C ILE A 115 14.09 6.93 -12.45
N LEU A 116 12.98 7.66 -12.24
CA LEU A 116 11.87 7.71 -13.20
C LEU A 116 12.30 8.34 -14.54
N ARG A 117 13.12 9.39 -14.50
CA ARG A 117 13.70 9.96 -15.72
C ARG A 117 14.55 8.94 -16.47
N ALA A 118 15.43 8.21 -15.77
CA ALA A 118 16.28 7.20 -16.39
C ALA A 118 15.47 6.06 -17.01
N LEU A 119 14.44 5.57 -16.31
CA LEU A 119 13.53 4.54 -16.82
C LEU A 119 12.81 5.00 -18.10
N ASN A 120 12.32 6.24 -18.12
CA ASN A 120 11.68 6.82 -19.30
C ASN A 120 12.66 6.99 -20.48
N ASP A 121 13.85 7.54 -20.22
CA ASP A 121 14.89 7.73 -21.23
C ASP A 121 15.37 6.40 -21.83
N SER A 122 15.39 5.34 -21.01
CA SER A 122 15.70 3.97 -21.42
C SER A 122 14.50 3.18 -21.98
N GLN A 123 13.31 3.79 -22.06
CA GLN A 123 12.06 3.15 -22.52
C GLN A 123 11.70 1.85 -21.76
N MET A 124 12.05 1.79 -20.47
CA MET A 124 11.79 0.65 -19.61
C MET A 124 10.36 0.67 -19.08
N ASN A 125 9.73 -0.51 -18.96
CA ASN A 125 8.42 -0.63 -18.33
C ASN A 125 8.55 -0.54 -16.80
N ILE A 126 8.20 0.61 -16.22
CA ILE A 126 8.31 0.92 -14.78
C ILE A 126 7.68 -0.17 -13.91
N GLU A 127 6.56 -0.75 -14.33
CA GLU A 127 5.82 -1.78 -13.58
C GLU A 127 6.66 -3.03 -13.28
N ASN A 128 7.65 -3.36 -14.12
CA ASN A 128 8.47 -4.56 -13.96
C ASN A 128 9.84 -4.27 -13.34
N MET A 129 10.12 -3.01 -13.00
CA MET A 129 11.45 -2.56 -12.58
C MET A 129 11.62 -2.52 -11.06
N GLY A 130 10.60 -2.90 -10.30
CA GLY A 130 10.67 -2.87 -8.84
C GLY A 130 11.84 -3.69 -8.28
N THR A 131 12.17 -4.84 -8.86
CA THR A 131 13.28 -5.71 -8.42
C THR A 131 14.66 -5.06 -8.52
N LEU A 132 14.82 -4.04 -9.37
CA LEU A 132 16.08 -3.31 -9.50
C LEU A 132 16.24 -2.21 -8.45
N PHE A 133 15.15 -1.58 -8.05
CA PHE A 133 15.19 -0.34 -7.25
C PHE A 133 14.66 -0.51 -5.83
N LEU A 134 13.68 -1.39 -5.59
CA LEU A 134 13.09 -1.56 -4.27
C LEU A 134 13.96 -2.55 -3.46
N PRO A 135 14.16 -2.31 -2.16
CA PRO A 135 14.95 -3.20 -1.33
C PRO A 135 14.21 -4.50 -1.02
N ASP A 136 14.94 -5.61 -0.98
CA ASP A 136 14.39 -6.94 -0.63
C ASP A 136 13.81 -6.96 0.79
N GLN A 137 14.36 -6.16 1.71
CA GLN A 137 13.90 -6.00 3.09
C GLN A 137 13.52 -4.54 3.37
N PRO A 138 12.26 -4.11 3.10
CA PRO A 138 11.86 -2.72 3.26
C PRO A 138 11.97 -2.21 4.70
N ALA A 139 11.71 -3.06 5.70
CA ALA A 139 11.84 -2.68 7.11
C ALA A 139 13.28 -2.28 7.47
N ALA A 140 14.27 -3.09 7.07
CA ALA A 140 15.69 -2.83 7.34
C ALA A 140 16.25 -1.62 6.58
N ALA A 141 15.74 -1.34 5.38
CA ALA A 141 16.18 -0.22 4.58
C ALA A 141 15.44 1.10 4.92
N SER A 142 14.26 1.02 5.54
CA SER A 142 13.50 2.19 5.97
C SER A 142 14.26 3.01 7.01
N GLN A 143 14.28 4.34 6.86
CA GLN A 143 14.92 5.26 7.82
C GLN A 143 14.03 5.55 9.05
N ASN A 144 12.93 4.80 9.21
CA ASN A 144 11.97 5.02 10.27
C ASN A 144 12.39 4.29 11.56
N SER A 145 12.21 4.95 12.70
CA SER A 145 12.58 4.42 14.02
C SER A 145 11.58 3.40 14.60
N TYR A 146 10.50 3.12 13.88
CA TYR A 146 9.38 2.32 14.38
C TYR A 146 9.59 0.84 14.14
N LEU A 147 9.10 0.05 15.10
CA LEU A 147 9.20 -1.40 15.03
C LEU A 147 8.38 -1.92 13.85
N GLN A 148 9.07 -2.58 12.93
CA GLN A 148 8.50 -3.28 11.78
C GLN A 148 9.01 -4.72 11.82
N LEU A 149 8.18 -5.66 11.40
CA LEU A 149 8.58 -7.03 11.12
C LEU A 149 9.42 -7.03 9.83
N ASP A 150 10.54 -7.74 9.85
CA ASP A 150 11.47 -7.82 8.71
C ASP A 150 10.97 -8.82 7.64
N VAL A 151 9.77 -8.57 7.13
CA VAL A 151 9.10 -9.35 6.09
C VAL A 151 9.73 -9.00 4.73
N PRO A 152 10.21 -9.98 3.95
CA PRO A 152 10.76 -9.72 2.63
C PRO A 152 9.71 -9.20 1.67
N LEU A 153 10.11 -8.30 0.79
CA LEU A 153 9.30 -7.83 -0.32
C LEU A 153 9.49 -8.75 -1.51
N ILE A 154 8.39 -9.32 -1.98
CA ILE A 154 8.33 -10.09 -3.22
C ILE A 154 7.34 -9.37 -4.13
N LEU A 155 7.76 -9.09 -5.37
CA LEU A 155 7.01 -8.24 -6.30
C LEU A 155 6.35 -9.09 -7.38
N GLN A 156 5.03 -9.09 -7.51
CA GLN A 156 4.30 -9.96 -8.44
C GLN A 156 4.68 -9.73 -9.91
N LYS A 157 5.14 -8.53 -10.25
CA LYS A 157 5.58 -8.15 -11.61
C LYS A 157 7.08 -8.36 -11.85
N SER A 158 7.76 -9.07 -10.96
CA SER A 158 9.15 -9.47 -11.15
C SER A 158 9.32 -10.28 -12.45
N PRO A 159 10.28 -9.94 -13.33
CA PRO A 159 10.54 -10.69 -14.56
C PRO A 159 10.86 -12.18 -14.36
N LEU A 160 11.20 -12.61 -13.14
CA LEU A 160 11.52 -14.01 -12.82
C LEU A 160 10.30 -14.93 -12.93
N TYR A 161 9.12 -14.46 -12.51
CA TYR A 161 7.90 -15.27 -12.43
C TYR A 161 6.65 -14.55 -12.93
N SER A 162 6.75 -13.29 -13.38
CA SER A 162 5.61 -12.50 -13.86
C SER A 162 4.82 -13.21 -14.97
N ASN A 163 5.49 -14.00 -15.80
CA ASN A 163 4.88 -14.70 -16.95
C ASN A 163 4.36 -16.10 -16.62
N ILE A 164 4.38 -16.52 -15.35
CA ILE A 164 3.86 -17.83 -14.96
C ILE A 164 2.34 -17.78 -15.01
N ASP A 165 1.74 -18.75 -15.71
CA ASP A 165 0.29 -18.86 -15.88
C ASP A 165 -0.44 -18.99 -14.53
N TYR A 166 -1.35 -18.07 -14.25
CA TYR A 166 -2.28 -18.16 -13.12
C TYR A 166 -3.64 -17.53 -13.48
N GLY A 167 -4.50 -18.36 -14.07
CA GLY A 167 -5.88 -18.03 -14.40
C GLY A 167 -6.51 -18.99 -15.41
N VAL A 168 -7.54 -18.53 -16.13
CA VAL A 168 -8.25 -19.37 -17.12
C VAL A 168 -7.45 -19.54 -18.41
N SER A 169 -6.72 -18.51 -18.82
CA SER A 169 -5.94 -18.46 -20.05
C SER A 169 -4.43 -18.40 -19.75
N LYS A 170 -3.60 -18.49 -20.79
CA LYS A 170 -2.15 -18.26 -20.69
C LYS A 170 -1.79 -16.77 -20.64
N GLU A 171 -2.77 -15.91 -20.89
CA GLU A 171 -2.62 -14.45 -20.78
C GLU A 171 -2.89 -14.00 -19.35
N ASP A 172 -3.53 -14.85 -18.53
CA ASP A 172 -3.69 -14.64 -17.10
C ASP A 172 -2.44 -15.13 -16.37
N THR A 173 -1.64 -14.18 -15.88
CA THR A 173 -0.34 -14.49 -15.28
C THR A 173 -0.29 -14.10 -13.81
N LEU A 174 0.78 -14.51 -13.11
CA LEU A 174 1.07 -13.98 -11.77
C LEU A 174 1.22 -12.46 -11.75
N ALA A 175 1.65 -11.82 -12.85
CA ALA A 175 1.72 -10.37 -12.93
C ALA A 175 0.36 -9.70 -12.73
N ASP A 176 -0.72 -10.36 -13.13
CA ASP A 176 -2.09 -9.82 -13.10
C ASP A 176 -2.84 -10.31 -11.87
N ASN A 177 -2.70 -11.59 -11.53
CA ASN A 177 -3.55 -12.27 -10.54
C ASN A 177 -2.81 -12.73 -9.27
N GLY A 178 -1.49 -12.50 -9.19
CA GLY A 178 -0.61 -13.12 -8.21
C GLY A 178 -0.55 -12.47 -6.82
N CYS A 179 -1.30 -11.39 -6.54
CA CYS A 179 -1.15 -10.62 -5.29
C CYS A 179 -1.31 -11.48 -4.03
N ALA A 180 -2.27 -12.42 -4.00
CA ALA A 180 -2.46 -13.34 -2.89
C ALA A 180 -1.34 -14.39 -2.77
N ILE A 181 -0.91 -14.98 -3.89
CA ILE A 181 0.15 -16.00 -3.96
C ILE A 181 1.47 -15.41 -3.46
N VAL A 182 1.82 -14.23 -3.95
CA VAL A 182 3.04 -13.51 -3.58
C VAL A 182 3.00 -13.05 -2.13
N SER A 183 1.84 -12.61 -1.63
CA SER A 183 1.67 -12.26 -0.21
C SER A 183 1.86 -13.45 0.72
N LEU A 184 1.38 -14.65 0.35
CA LEU A 184 1.62 -15.88 1.09
C LEU A 184 3.09 -16.29 1.09
N ALA A 185 3.80 -16.10 -0.03
CA ALA A 185 5.24 -16.33 -0.12
C ALA A 185 6.02 -15.41 0.84
N MET A 186 5.65 -14.13 0.93
CA MET A 186 6.22 -13.17 1.88
C MET A 186 5.98 -13.58 3.34
N VAL A 187 4.73 -13.93 3.68
CA VAL A 187 4.34 -14.37 5.02
C VAL A 187 5.08 -15.65 5.43
N TYR A 188 5.14 -16.65 4.55
CA TYR A 188 5.86 -17.89 4.85
C TYR A 188 7.36 -17.59 5.00
N SER A 189 7.93 -16.78 4.12
CA SER A 189 9.36 -16.47 4.21
C SER A 189 9.73 -15.87 5.56
N TYR A 190 8.90 -14.93 6.04
CA TYR A 190 9.06 -14.32 7.36
C TYR A 190 8.92 -15.33 8.51
N ILE A 191 7.82 -16.09 8.56
CA ILE A 191 7.54 -17.02 9.68
C ILE A 191 8.56 -18.15 9.75
N SER A 192 9.07 -18.62 8.61
CA SER A 192 9.98 -19.76 8.53
C SER A 192 11.47 -19.38 8.46
N ASN A 193 11.79 -18.09 8.38
CA ASN A 193 13.14 -17.57 8.25
C ASN A 193 13.93 -18.24 7.10
N ARG A 194 13.26 -18.44 5.96
CA ARG A 194 13.86 -18.90 4.69
C ARG A 194 13.19 -18.18 3.53
N THR A 195 13.81 -18.17 2.37
CA THR A 195 13.15 -17.69 1.15
C THR A 195 12.12 -18.72 0.68
N VAL A 196 10.90 -18.25 0.43
CA VAL A 196 9.81 -18.97 -0.23
C VAL A 196 9.51 -18.20 -1.51
N GLU A 197 9.65 -18.87 -2.64
CA GLU A 197 9.33 -18.27 -3.94
C GLU A 197 7.82 -18.38 -4.24
N PRO A 198 7.22 -17.45 -4.99
CA PRO A 198 5.81 -17.53 -5.39
C PRO A 198 5.44 -18.86 -6.07
N GLU A 199 6.35 -19.47 -6.81
CA GLU A 199 6.18 -20.77 -7.44
C GLU A 199 5.90 -21.88 -6.43
N GLU A 200 6.50 -21.84 -5.24
CA GLU A 200 6.30 -22.87 -4.21
C GLU A 200 4.85 -22.82 -3.67
N VAL A 201 4.30 -21.61 -3.52
CA VAL A 201 2.89 -21.40 -3.16
C VAL A 201 1.97 -21.85 -4.29
N LEU A 202 2.33 -21.54 -5.54
CA LEU A 202 1.53 -21.88 -6.71
C LEU A 202 1.53 -23.39 -7.01
N GLU A 203 2.65 -24.09 -6.78
CA GLU A 203 2.75 -25.55 -6.88
C GLU A 203 1.83 -26.24 -5.87
N TRP A 204 1.71 -25.67 -4.66
CA TRP A 204 0.78 -26.15 -3.64
C TRP A 204 -0.69 -25.86 -4.00
N SER A 205 -1.00 -24.62 -4.40
CA SER A 205 -2.40 -24.20 -4.63
C SER A 205 -2.97 -24.67 -5.97
N GLY A 206 -2.10 -24.92 -6.95
CA GLY A 206 -2.47 -25.03 -8.35
C GLY A 206 -3.36 -23.85 -8.77
N ARG A 207 -4.50 -24.16 -9.39
CA ARG A 207 -5.56 -23.20 -9.73
C ARG A 207 -6.81 -23.37 -8.88
N ASP A 208 -6.75 -24.16 -7.81
CA ASP A 208 -7.93 -24.55 -7.04
C ASP A 208 -8.59 -23.36 -6.33
N TYR A 209 -7.81 -22.30 -6.08
CA TYR A 209 -8.27 -21.06 -5.47
C TYR A 209 -8.51 -19.92 -6.47
N PHE A 210 -8.19 -20.11 -7.75
CA PHE A 210 -8.39 -19.07 -8.75
C PHE A 210 -9.90 -18.90 -9.03
N VAL A 211 -10.35 -17.64 -9.05
CA VAL A 211 -11.73 -17.26 -9.35
C VAL A 211 -11.72 -16.25 -10.49
N GLU A 212 -12.33 -16.63 -11.61
CA GLU A 212 -12.40 -15.80 -12.82
C GLU A 212 -12.98 -14.41 -12.51
N ASN A 213 -12.28 -13.36 -12.95
CA ASN A 213 -12.59 -11.95 -12.70
C ASN A 213 -12.54 -11.48 -11.23
N GLN A 214 -12.09 -12.34 -10.30
CA GLN A 214 -11.95 -12.00 -8.88
C GLN A 214 -10.54 -12.27 -8.34
N GLY A 215 -9.67 -12.92 -9.13
CA GLY A 215 -8.30 -13.24 -8.73
C GLY A 215 -8.27 -14.51 -7.88
N THR A 216 -7.88 -14.40 -6.61
CA THR A 216 -7.72 -15.55 -5.71
C THR A 216 -8.76 -15.55 -4.59
N SER A 217 -9.43 -16.68 -4.38
CA SER A 217 -10.35 -16.89 -3.27
C SER A 217 -9.66 -16.74 -1.92
N TRP A 218 -10.24 -15.96 -1.00
CA TRP A 218 -9.69 -15.74 0.34
C TRP A 218 -9.59 -17.00 1.20
N THR A 219 -10.28 -18.09 0.83
CA THR A 219 -10.12 -19.40 1.50
C THR A 219 -8.68 -19.92 1.46
N ILE A 220 -7.89 -19.48 0.47
CA ILE A 220 -6.47 -19.82 0.38
C ILE A 220 -5.70 -19.47 1.66
N PHE A 221 -6.04 -18.35 2.32
CA PHE A 221 -5.30 -17.87 3.47
C PHE A 221 -5.44 -18.80 4.68
N SER A 222 -6.66 -19.27 4.97
CA SER A 222 -6.89 -20.22 6.06
C SER A 222 -6.34 -21.60 5.72
N ASP A 223 -6.54 -22.08 4.50
CA ASP A 223 -6.11 -23.43 4.11
C ASP A 223 -4.59 -23.53 4.09
N TYR A 224 -3.92 -22.50 3.56
CA TYR A 224 -2.47 -22.42 3.54
C TYR A 224 -1.88 -22.40 4.95
N ALA A 225 -2.48 -21.63 5.88
CA ALA A 225 -2.04 -21.61 7.27
C ALA A 225 -2.17 -22.99 7.93
N VAL A 226 -3.31 -23.67 7.73
CA VAL A 226 -3.56 -25.00 8.29
C VAL A 226 -2.55 -26.02 7.75
N ASP A 227 -2.32 -26.05 6.44
CA ASP A 227 -1.42 -27.02 5.82
C ASP A 227 0.05 -26.84 6.26
N HIS A 228 0.46 -25.59 6.46
CA HIS A 228 1.83 -25.24 6.89
C HIS A 228 2.02 -25.16 8.41
N GLY A 229 0.96 -25.42 9.19
CA GLY A 229 1.00 -25.42 10.65
C GLY A 229 1.25 -24.04 11.25
N PHE A 230 0.72 -22.99 10.62
CA PHE A 230 0.68 -21.64 11.19
C PHE A 230 -0.59 -21.42 12.01
N ASN A 231 -0.47 -20.61 13.05
CA ASN A 231 -1.63 -20.04 13.69
C ASN A 231 -2.23 -18.97 12.76
N PHE A 232 -3.56 -18.90 12.74
CA PHE A 232 -4.31 -18.03 11.83
C PHE A 232 -5.50 -17.41 12.55
N TYR A 233 -5.72 -16.12 12.32
CA TYR A 233 -6.92 -15.43 12.79
C TYR A 233 -7.46 -14.46 11.75
N ASN A 234 -8.77 -14.52 11.52
CA ASN A 234 -9.49 -13.64 10.60
C ASN A 234 -10.16 -12.53 11.40
N HIS A 235 -9.71 -11.29 11.20
CA HIS A 235 -10.20 -10.12 11.92
C HIS A 235 -11.44 -9.50 11.26
N GLY A 236 -11.88 -10.00 10.11
CA GLY A 236 -12.90 -9.32 9.30
C GLY A 236 -12.40 -7.93 8.88
N ASN A 237 -13.29 -6.95 8.88
CA ASN A 237 -12.97 -5.55 8.61
C ASN A 237 -12.48 -4.77 9.85
N ASN A 238 -12.12 -5.45 10.96
CA ASN A 238 -11.66 -4.78 12.17
C ASN A 238 -10.18 -4.41 12.08
N PHE A 239 -9.91 -3.22 11.52
CA PHE A 239 -8.57 -2.65 11.38
C PHE A 239 -7.78 -2.66 12.69
N TYR A 240 -8.34 -2.12 13.78
CA TYR A 240 -7.60 -1.99 15.04
C TYR A 240 -7.26 -3.35 15.67
N SER A 241 -8.10 -4.36 15.50
CA SER A 241 -7.77 -5.73 15.94
C SER A 241 -6.61 -6.32 15.13
N ALA A 242 -6.55 -6.06 13.82
CA ALA A 242 -5.43 -6.47 12.99
C ALA A 242 -4.14 -5.72 13.36
N MET A 243 -4.24 -4.42 13.64
CA MET A 243 -3.08 -3.62 14.04
C MET A 243 -2.51 -4.02 15.40
N GLU A 244 -3.38 -4.42 16.35
CA GLU A 244 -2.95 -5.03 17.62
C GLU A 244 -2.17 -6.33 17.37
N ALA A 245 -2.59 -7.16 16.40
CA ALA A 245 -1.85 -8.36 16.01
C ALA A 245 -0.46 -8.01 15.44
N VAL A 246 -0.37 -6.99 14.58
CA VAL A 246 0.92 -6.49 14.05
C VAL A 246 1.85 -6.03 15.17
N GLN A 247 1.34 -5.26 16.13
CA GLN A 247 2.12 -4.80 17.29
C GLN A 247 2.59 -5.95 18.20
N ASN A 248 1.86 -7.08 18.20
CA ASN A 248 2.24 -8.31 18.90
C ASN A 248 3.17 -9.22 18.09
N GLY A 249 3.71 -8.75 16.96
CA GLY A 249 4.69 -9.48 16.16
C GLY A 249 4.10 -10.42 15.11
N GLN A 250 2.80 -10.36 14.86
CA GLN A 250 2.12 -11.19 13.86
C GLN A 250 2.09 -10.46 12.52
N VAL A 251 2.40 -11.16 11.43
CA VAL A 251 2.28 -10.59 10.09
C VAL A 251 0.82 -10.65 9.65
N VAL A 252 0.31 -9.57 9.04
CA VAL A 252 -1.08 -9.48 8.60
C VAL A 252 -1.15 -9.39 7.09
N ILE A 253 -2.03 -10.15 6.45
CA ILE A 253 -2.46 -9.91 5.07
C ILE A 253 -3.73 -9.06 5.11
N ALA A 254 -3.82 -8.05 4.26
CA ALA A 254 -5.01 -7.23 4.07
C ALA A 254 -5.54 -7.40 2.64
N SER A 255 -6.86 -7.49 2.51
CA SER A 255 -7.54 -7.22 1.25
C SER A 255 -8.06 -5.78 1.27
N VAL A 256 -7.78 -5.05 0.20
CA VAL A 256 -8.22 -3.67 0.02
C VAL A 256 -9.10 -3.56 -1.23
N GLU A 257 -10.04 -2.63 -1.21
CA GLU A 257 -10.86 -2.26 -2.37
C GLU A 257 -10.11 -1.30 -3.31
N PRO A 258 -10.66 -0.99 -4.50
CA PRO A 258 -10.04 -0.02 -5.42
C PRO A 258 -9.81 1.35 -4.77
N GLY A 259 -8.61 1.91 -4.94
CA GLY A 259 -8.23 3.18 -4.32
C GLY A 259 -6.74 3.47 -4.42
N PHE A 260 -6.12 3.77 -3.29
CA PHE A 260 -4.75 4.25 -3.14
C PHE A 260 -3.70 3.31 -3.75
N PHE A 261 -3.88 1.99 -3.55
CA PHE A 261 -2.92 0.97 -4.00
C PHE A 261 -3.07 0.63 -5.48
N THR A 262 -4.31 0.47 -5.92
CA THR A 262 -4.68 -0.14 -7.19
C THR A 262 -6.09 0.30 -7.63
N ASP A 263 -6.34 0.34 -8.94
CA ASP A 263 -7.67 0.63 -9.52
C ASP A 263 -8.67 -0.55 -9.43
N VAL A 264 -8.21 -1.69 -8.91
CA VAL A 264 -8.99 -2.91 -8.66
C VAL A 264 -8.76 -3.36 -7.20
N GLY A 265 -9.51 -4.34 -6.72
CA GLY A 265 -9.23 -4.95 -5.42
C GLY A 265 -7.83 -5.58 -5.37
N HIS A 266 -7.18 -5.54 -4.22
CA HIS A 266 -5.77 -5.96 -4.09
C HIS A 266 -5.47 -6.60 -2.74
N ILE A 267 -4.38 -7.37 -2.70
CA ILE A 267 -3.88 -8.04 -1.50
C ILE A 267 -2.50 -7.49 -1.18
N ILE A 268 -2.30 -7.05 0.06
CA ILE A 268 -1.03 -6.53 0.56
C ILE A 268 -0.67 -7.17 1.91
N VAL A 269 0.59 -7.05 2.32
CA VAL A 269 1.06 -7.54 3.62
C VAL A 269 1.34 -6.35 4.53
N ILE A 270 0.73 -6.29 5.70
CA ILE A 270 1.03 -5.32 6.75
C ILE A 270 2.08 -5.90 7.69
N ARG A 271 3.18 -5.16 7.86
CA ARG A 271 4.35 -5.59 8.65
C ARG A 271 4.70 -4.64 9.80
N GLY A 272 4.03 -3.50 9.90
CA GLY A 272 4.30 -2.55 10.98
C GLY A 272 3.15 -1.58 11.17
N TYR A 273 2.99 -1.13 12.40
CA TYR A 273 1.96 -0.16 12.76
C TYR A 273 2.42 0.73 13.91
N GLU A 274 2.26 2.03 13.72
CA GLU A 274 2.23 3.04 14.75
C GLU A 274 0.92 3.82 14.58
N PRO A 275 0.23 4.25 15.65
CA PRO A 275 -0.95 5.10 15.51
C PRO A 275 -0.76 6.24 14.49
N GLY A 276 -1.58 6.26 13.44
CA GLY A 276 -1.49 7.19 12.31
C GLY A 276 -0.77 6.65 11.07
N TYR A 277 0.10 5.63 11.21
CA TYR A 277 0.91 5.10 10.11
C TYR A 277 0.96 3.57 10.05
N VAL A 278 0.70 3.04 8.86
CA VAL A 278 0.80 1.63 8.51
C VAL A 278 1.99 1.41 7.58
N TYR A 279 2.73 0.32 7.80
CA TYR A 279 3.83 -0.12 6.93
C TYR A 279 3.43 -1.41 6.22
N VAL A 280 3.39 -1.37 4.89
CA VAL A 280 2.90 -2.50 4.05
C VAL A 280 3.95 -2.97 3.05
N ASN A 281 4.04 -4.25 2.74
CA ASN A 281 4.68 -4.72 1.52
C ASN A 281 3.58 -4.90 0.48
N ASP A 282 3.67 -4.11 -0.59
CA ASP A 282 2.73 -4.16 -1.70
C ASP A 282 3.32 -5.04 -2.83
N PRO A 283 2.71 -6.19 -3.18
CA PRO A 283 3.17 -7.03 -4.29
C PRO A 283 3.23 -6.30 -5.64
N ASN A 284 2.44 -5.23 -5.83
CA ASN A 284 2.36 -4.41 -7.03
C ASN A 284 3.21 -3.13 -6.95
N ASP A 285 4.10 -3.04 -5.97
CA ASP A 285 4.95 -1.87 -5.81
C ASP A 285 5.99 -1.75 -6.93
N ASN A 286 6.39 -0.53 -7.22
CA ASN A 286 7.30 -0.21 -8.32
C ASN A 286 8.04 1.11 -8.04
N PRO A 287 9.01 1.51 -8.90
CA PRO A 287 9.78 2.74 -8.69
C PRO A 287 8.95 4.04 -8.71
N GLU A 288 7.73 4.01 -9.25
CA GLU A 288 6.81 5.15 -9.23
C GLU A 288 5.97 5.20 -7.95
N LYS A 289 5.57 4.07 -7.38
CA LYS A 289 4.76 4.03 -6.16
C LYS A 289 5.63 4.16 -4.91
N MET A 290 6.56 3.22 -4.72
CA MET A 290 7.43 3.06 -3.53
C MET A 290 6.63 2.96 -2.22
N TYR A 291 5.44 2.38 -2.27
CA TYR A 291 4.52 2.27 -1.13
C TYR A 291 5.08 1.41 -0.01
N SER A 292 5.90 0.42 -0.35
CA SER A 292 6.49 -0.50 0.62
C SER A 292 7.57 0.15 1.48
N PHE A 293 8.08 1.30 1.07
CA PHE A 293 9.22 1.96 1.69
C PHE A 293 8.86 3.19 2.52
N GLN A 294 7.61 3.65 2.42
CA GLN A 294 7.13 4.86 3.08
C GLN A 294 6.03 4.53 4.11
N PRO A 295 5.86 5.37 5.14
CA PRO A 295 4.68 5.28 6.00
C PRO A 295 3.42 5.63 5.20
N ILE A 296 2.36 4.84 5.37
CA ILE A 296 1.05 5.07 4.77
C ILE A 296 0.10 5.55 5.85
N ASP A 297 -0.65 6.62 5.58
CA ASP A 297 -1.67 7.12 6.51
C ASP A 297 -2.68 6.01 6.83
N GLU A 298 -2.95 5.75 8.11
CA GLU A 298 -3.85 4.67 8.52
C GLU A 298 -5.28 4.83 7.97
N ASN A 299 -5.70 6.06 7.63
CA ASN A 299 -7.00 6.30 7.02
C ASN A 299 -7.16 5.58 5.68
N VAL A 300 -6.07 5.34 4.94
CA VAL A 300 -6.12 4.55 3.69
C VAL A 300 -6.66 3.15 3.97
N LEU A 301 -6.22 2.50 5.04
CA LEU A 301 -6.65 1.14 5.40
C LEU A 301 -7.99 1.14 6.16
N LEU A 302 -8.31 2.21 6.89
CA LEU A 302 -9.63 2.39 7.47
C LEU A 302 -10.72 2.55 6.40
N ASP A 303 -10.40 3.24 5.31
CA ASP A 303 -11.31 3.51 4.20
C ASP A 303 -11.38 2.30 3.25
N GLU A 304 -10.24 1.77 2.81
CA GLU A 304 -10.18 0.77 1.73
C GLU A 304 -10.15 -0.69 2.22
N GLY A 305 -9.92 -0.92 3.53
CA GLY A 305 -9.72 -2.26 4.08
C GLY A 305 -10.99 -3.11 4.12
N LEU A 306 -10.99 -4.21 3.38
CA LEU A 306 -12.12 -5.15 3.30
C LEU A 306 -12.00 -6.29 4.32
N ASN A 307 -10.79 -6.83 4.49
CA ASN A 307 -10.55 -7.95 5.40
C ASN A 307 -9.08 -8.04 5.81
N TYR A 308 -8.82 -8.59 6.99
CA TYR A 308 -7.48 -8.74 7.56
C TYR A 308 -7.28 -10.13 8.16
N TRP A 309 -6.13 -10.75 7.88
CA TRP A 309 -5.76 -12.07 8.36
C TRP A 309 -4.37 -12.06 8.99
N SER A 310 -4.26 -12.43 10.26
CA SER A 310 -2.96 -12.58 10.91
C SER A 310 -2.44 -14.01 10.81
N PHE A 311 -1.13 -14.12 10.63
CA PHE A 311 -0.37 -15.37 10.60
C PHE A 311 0.78 -15.28 11.60
N TYR A 312 1.00 -16.35 12.35
CA TYR A 312 2.09 -16.43 13.32
C TYR A 312 2.42 -17.87 13.70
N LYS A 313 3.53 -18.03 14.43
CA LYS A 313 3.96 -19.30 15.03
C LYS A 313 4.48 -19.02 16.43
N ASP A 314 4.16 -19.91 17.36
CA ASP A 314 4.55 -19.80 18.78
C ASP A 314 6.06 -20.04 19.02
#